data_AF-A0A0F9LBX6-F1
#
_entry.id   AF-A0A0F9LBX6-F1
#
_cell.length_a   1.000
_cell.length_b   1.000
_cell.length_c   1.000
_cell.angle_alpha   90.00
_cell.angle_beta   90.00
_cell.angle_gamma   90.00
#
_symmetry.space_group_name_H-M   'P 1'
#
loop_
_entity.id
_entity.type
_entity.pdbx_description
1 polymer ?
#
loop_
_entity_poly.entity_id
_entity_poly.type
_entity_poly.pdbx_seq_one_letter_code
_entity_poly.pdbx_strand_id
1 'polypeptide(L)'
;MGDEGCKGKVSGGWNSYSCSRKATRDGYCFQHHPDAIKKRRQESQRKYDAVNEAERQKREKKRDLQIENERLRDRVLELGGGQCGLACRWGDGDCREQQEARCNALEWSGE
;
A
#
# COMPACT_ATOMS: atom_id res chain seq x y z
N MET A 1 51.24 -2.30 14.81
CA MET A 1 49.80 -2.41 14.54
C MET A 1 49.66 -3.51 13.50
N GLY A 2 48.95 -4.60 13.78
CA GLY A 2 48.96 -5.79 12.94
C GLY A 2 48.51 -5.51 11.51
N ASP A 3 49.34 -5.88 10.54
CA ASP A 3 49.09 -5.83 9.09
C ASP A 3 48.10 -6.92 8.63
N GLU A 4 47.06 -7.17 9.43
CA GLU A 4 46.05 -8.18 9.13
C GLU A 4 44.85 -7.54 8.43
N GLY A 5 44.48 -8.10 7.27
CA GLY A 5 43.29 -7.70 6.53
C GLY A 5 42.00 -8.10 7.26
N CYS A 6 40.91 -7.38 6.98
CA CYS A 6 39.59 -7.72 7.53
C CYS A 6 39.15 -9.13 7.10
N LYS A 7 38.76 -9.95 8.09
CA LYS A 7 38.21 -11.31 7.88
C LYS A 7 36.82 -11.34 7.22
N GLY A 8 36.19 -10.19 7.04
CA GLY A 8 34.88 -10.06 6.40
C GLY A 8 34.95 -10.29 4.89
N LYS A 9 33.84 -10.73 4.30
CA LYS A 9 33.70 -10.88 2.85
C LYS A 9 32.70 -9.85 2.30
N VAL A 10 32.98 -9.37 1.10
CA VAL A 10 32.09 -8.51 0.32
C VAL A 10 31.49 -9.35 -0.81
N SER A 11 30.18 -9.27 -1.01
CA SER A 11 29.53 -9.92 -2.15
C SER A 11 29.57 -8.98 -3.37
N GLY A 12 30.00 -9.53 -4.51
CA GLY A 12 29.94 -8.88 -5.83
C GLY A 12 28.93 -9.59 -6.73
N GLY A 13 27.77 -9.95 -6.20
CA GLY A 13 26.78 -10.81 -6.88
C GLY A 13 27.04 -12.28 -6.55
N TRP A 14 27.32 -13.10 -7.57
CA TRP A 14 27.54 -14.55 -7.43
C TRP A 14 28.85 -14.91 -6.72
N ASN A 15 29.81 -13.99 -6.67
CA ASN A 15 31.11 -14.19 -6.04
C ASN A 15 31.22 -13.45 -4.71
N SER A 16 32.04 -14.00 -3.81
CA SER A 16 32.41 -13.36 -2.55
C SER A 16 33.91 -13.13 -2.50
N TYR A 17 34.32 -11.91 -2.15
CA TYR A 17 35.71 -11.47 -2.10
C TYR A 17 36.09 -11.09 -0.67
N SER A 18 37.35 -11.29 -0.30
CA SER A 18 37.86 -10.82 0.99
C SER A 18 37.82 -9.29 1.05
N CYS A 19 37.45 -8.74 2.21
CA CYS A 19 37.41 -7.31 2.41
C CYS A 19 38.85 -6.74 2.40
N SER A 20 39.10 -5.76 1.54
CA SER A 20 40.40 -5.08 1.42
C SER A 20 40.71 -4.11 2.56
N ARG A 21 39.78 -3.85 3.48
CA ARG A 21 39.96 -2.88 4.56
C ARG A 21 40.84 -3.45 5.67
N LYS A 22 41.58 -2.58 6.35
CA LYS A 22 42.38 -2.95 7.53
C LYS A 22 41.48 -3.46 8.65
N ALA A 23 41.91 -4.54 9.31
CA ALA A 23 41.25 -5.03 10.51
C ALA A 23 41.55 -4.14 11.72
N THR A 24 40.59 -4.09 12.65
CA THR A 24 40.83 -3.68 14.03
C THR A 24 41.47 -4.85 14.80
N ARG A 25 41.76 -4.67 16.10
CA ARG A 25 42.36 -5.72 16.96
C ARG A 25 41.57 -7.04 16.92
N ASP A 26 40.27 -6.96 16.64
CA ASP A 26 39.37 -8.12 16.63
C ASP A 26 39.32 -8.85 15.26
N GLY A 27 40.16 -8.46 14.30
CA GLY A 27 40.26 -9.10 12.98
C GLY A 27 39.20 -8.65 11.97
N TYR A 28 38.35 -7.67 12.32
CA TYR A 28 37.30 -7.13 11.47
C TYR A 28 37.44 -5.62 11.30
N CYS A 29 37.03 -5.09 10.15
CA CYS A 29 36.84 -3.64 9.98
C CYS A 29 35.50 -3.20 10.60
N PHE A 30 35.32 -1.91 10.83
CA PHE A 30 34.10 -1.35 11.44
C PHE A 30 32.79 -1.81 10.78
N GLN A 31 32.79 -2.04 9.47
CA GLN A 31 31.60 -2.49 8.76
C GLN A 31 31.33 -3.98 8.95
N HIS A 32 32.38 -4.81 8.97
CA HIS A 32 32.24 -6.27 9.11
C HIS A 32 32.31 -6.76 10.55
N HIS A 33 32.47 -5.85 11.53
CA HIS A 33 32.45 -6.22 12.93
C HIS A 33 31.12 -6.92 13.26
N PRO A 34 31.12 -8.06 13.98
CA PRO A 34 29.91 -8.80 14.30
C PRO A 34 28.82 -7.94 14.94
N ASP A 35 29.19 -7.03 15.84
CA ASP A 35 28.25 -6.11 16.49
C ASP A 35 27.61 -5.14 15.50
N ALA A 36 28.39 -4.60 14.55
CA ALA A 36 27.88 -3.71 13.52
C ALA A 36 26.94 -4.46 12.55
N ILE A 37 27.24 -5.72 12.24
CA ILE A 37 26.36 -6.58 11.45
C ILE A 37 25.07 -6.86 12.21
N LYS A 38 25.16 -7.23 13.49
CA LYS A 38 23.99 -7.50 14.35
C LYS A 38 23.08 -6.27 14.44
N LYS A 39 23.64 -5.09 14.69
CA LYS A 39 22.90 -3.83 14.72
C LYS A 39 22.20 -3.56 13.39
N ARG A 40 22.90 -3.68 12.25
CA ARG A 40 22.29 -3.47 10.93
C ARG A 40 21.19 -4.48 10.63
N ARG A 41 21.35 -5.75 11.02
CA ARG A 41 20.31 -6.77 10.87
C ARG A 41 19.07 -6.43 11.71
N GLN A 42 19.25 -6.01 12.95
CA GLN A 42 18.15 -5.59 13.81
C GLN A 42 17.42 -4.36 13.26
N GLU A 43 18.14 -3.35 12.79
CA GLU A 43 17.55 -2.18 12.15
C GLU A 43 16.79 -2.54 10.87
N SER A 44 17.37 -3.42 10.03
CA SER A 44 16.71 -3.91 8.82
C SER A 44 15.44 -4.68 9.14
N GLN A 45 15.47 -5.55 10.17
CA GLN A 45 14.29 -6.31 10.60
C GLN A 45 13.19 -5.37 11.08
N ARG A 46 13.52 -4.40 11.94
CA ARG A 46 12.55 -3.40 12.43
C ARG A 46 11.89 -2.62 11.29
N LYS A 47 12.66 -2.22 10.28
CA LYS A 47 12.13 -1.54 9.09
C LYS A 47 11.20 -2.46 8.29
N TYR A 48 11.62 -3.71 8.07
CA TYR A 48 10.81 -4.71 7.37
C TYR A 48 9.48 -4.98 8.07
N ASP A 49 9.51 -5.16 9.40
CA ASP A 49 8.32 -5.39 10.21
C ASP A 49 7.38 -4.18 10.18
N ALA A 50 7.91 -2.96 10.25
CA ALA A 50 7.12 -1.73 10.15
C ALA A 50 6.43 -1.59 8.78
N VAL A 51 7.13 -1.91 7.69
CA VAL A 51 6.54 -1.90 6.34
C VAL A 51 5.45 -2.95 6.21
N ASN A 52 5.69 -4.17 6.69
CA ASN A 52 4.69 -5.24 6.65
C ASN A 52 3.44 -4.90 7.46
N GLU A 53 3.61 -4.31 8.65
CA GLU A 53 2.50 -3.87 9.47
C GLU A 53 1.67 -2.78 8.77
N ALA A 54 2.34 -1.78 8.19
CA ALA A 54 1.66 -0.74 7.42
C ALA A 54 0.89 -1.30 6.22
N GLU A 55 1.47 -2.27 5.50
CA GLU A 55 0.79 -2.94 4.38
C GLU A 55 -0.40 -3.79 4.85
N ARG A 56 -0.28 -4.45 6.02
CA ARG A 56 -1.40 -5.18 6.63
C ARG A 56 -2.57 -4.24 6.93
N GLN A 57 -2.30 -3.11 7.58
CA GLN A 57 -3.31 -2.10 7.91
C GLN A 57 -3.97 -1.51 6.65
N LYS A 58 -3.21 -1.26 5.58
CA LYS A 58 -3.77 -0.82 4.30
C LYS A 58 -4.72 -1.85 3.69
N ARG A 59 -4.38 -3.14 3.75
CA ARG A 59 -5.22 -4.23 3.23
C ARG A 59 -6.51 -4.37 4.02
N GLU A 60 -6.44 -4.25 5.34
CA GLU A 60 -7.59 -4.26 6.24
C GLU A 60 -8.52 -3.08 5.95
N LYS A 61 -7.97 -1.85 5.95
CA LYS A 61 -8.74 -0.64 5.62
C LYS A 61 -9.38 -0.72 4.22
N LYS A 62 -8.68 -1.28 3.24
CA LYS A 62 -9.23 -1.47 1.89
C LYS A 62 -10.43 -2.43 1.91
N ARG A 63 -10.36 -3.51 2.69
CA ARG A 63 -11.47 -4.45 2.86
C ARG A 63 -12.67 -3.77 3.52
N ASP A 64 -12.44 -3.00 4.57
CA ASP A 64 -13.52 -2.29 5.27
C ASP A 64 -14.22 -1.28 4.35
N LEU A 65 -13.44 -0.51 3.58
CA LEU A 65 -13.99 0.43 2.60
C LEU A 65 -14.75 -0.27 1.48
N GLN A 66 -14.37 -1.50 1.10
CA GLN A 66 -15.11 -2.29 0.12
C GLN A 66 -16.47 -2.73 0.68
N ILE A 67 -16.49 -3.21 1.92
CA ILE A 67 -17.73 -3.59 2.62
C ILE A 67 -18.66 -2.37 2.78
N GLU A 68 -18.10 -1.22 3.18
CA GLU A 68 -18.88 0.02 3.29
C GLU A 68 -19.42 0.48 1.94
N ASN A 69 -18.61 0.42 0.87
CA ASN A 69 -19.07 0.73 -0.48
C ASN A 69 -20.22 -0.17 -0.93
N GLU A 70 -20.13 -1.47 -0.62
CA GLU A 70 -21.20 -2.43 -0.93
C GLU A 70 -22.48 -2.06 -0.18
N ARG A 71 -22.40 -1.79 1.13
CA ARG A 71 -23.55 -1.32 1.93
C ARG A 71 -24.15 -0.02 1.40
N LEU A 72 -23.32 0.92 0.97
CA LEU A 72 -23.79 2.18 0.39
C LEU A 72 -24.47 1.97 -0.96
N ARG A 73 -23.97 1.04 -1.79
CA ARG A 73 -24.63 0.65 -3.04
C ARG A 73 -26.01 0.06 -2.76
N ASP A 74 -26.12 -0.83 -1.79
CA ASP A 74 -27.40 -1.42 -1.41
C ASP A 74 -28.39 -0.35 -0.92
N ARG A 75 -27.93 0.57 -0.06
CA ARG A 75 -28.75 1.71 0.41
C ARG A 75 -29.23 2.61 -0.74
N VAL A 76 -28.37 2.88 -1.71
CA VAL A 76 -28.75 3.67 -2.90
C VAL A 76 -29.83 2.95 -3.71
N LEU A 77 -29.76 1.61 -3.83
CA LEU A 77 -30.80 0.82 -4.48
C LEU A 77 -32.12 0.87 -3.71
N GLU A 78 -32.09 0.75 -2.38
CA GLU A 78 -33.28 0.85 -1.52
C GLU A 78 -33.98 2.22 -1.61
N LEU A 79 -33.21 3.30 -1.66
CA LEU A 79 -33.73 4.66 -1.80
C LEU A 79 -34.20 5.00 -3.24
N GLY A 80 -34.19 4.02 -4.16
CA GLY A 80 -34.62 4.23 -5.54
C GLY A 80 -33.62 5.02 -6.39
N GLY A 81 -32.39 5.25 -5.92
CA GLY A 81 -31.34 6.00 -6.62
C GLY A 81 -30.75 5.31 -7.85
N GLY A 82 -31.32 4.16 -8.27
CA GLY A 82 -30.80 3.34 -9.36
C GLY A 82 -31.38 3.61 -10.75
N GLN A 83 -32.42 4.45 -10.92
CA GLN A 83 -33.16 4.49 -12.19
C GLN A 83 -33.13 5.82 -12.98
N CYS A 84 -32.65 6.93 -12.43
CA CYS A 84 -32.69 8.21 -13.16
C CYS A 84 -31.43 8.55 -13.99
N GLY A 85 -30.34 7.78 -13.88
CA GLY A 85 -29.06 8.07 -14.55
C GLY A 85 -28.67 7.17 -15.73
N LEU A 86 -29.26 5.97 -15.86
CA LEU A 86 -28.87 4.98 -16.89
C LEU A 86 -29.62 5.13 -18.23
N ALA A 87 -30.65 6.00 -18.29
CA ALA A 87 -31.37 6.31 -19.53
C ALA A 87 -30.64 7.34 -20.41
N CYS A 88 -29.71 8.13 -19.88
CA CYS A 88 -28.91 9.08 -20.65
C CYS A 88 -27.63 8.39 -21.17
N ARG A 89 -27.77 7.34 -22.00
CA ARG A 89 -26.64 6.71 -22.67
C ARG A 89 -26.33 7.48 -23.95
N TRP A 90 -25.32 8.35 -23.89
CA TRP A 90 -24.48 8.84 -24.99
C TRP A 90 -25.13 8.78 -26.38
N GLY A 91 -25.96 9.77 -26.69
CA GLY A 91 -26.56 9.96 -28.01
C GLY A 91 -27.36 11.25 -28.01
N ASP A 92 -26.69 12.31 -28.46
CA ASP A 92 -27.22 13.60 -28.92
C ASP A 92 -28.72 13.86 -28.71
N GLY A 93 -29.07 14.58 -27.64
CA GLY A 93 -30.41 15.13 -27.43
C GLY A 93 -30.75 15.38 -25.96
N ASP A 94 -31.28 16.55 -25.67
CA ASP A 94 -31.64 17.11 -24.36
C ASP A 94 -32.10 16.09 -23.28
N CYS A 95 -31.18 15.70 -22.39
CA CYS A 95 -31.51 14.92 -21.18
C CYS A 95 -31.95 15.82 -20.00
N ARG A 96 -31.84 17.15 -20.12
CA ARG A 96 -32.10 18.08 -19.01
C ARG A 96 -33.59 18.33 -18.79
N GLU A 97 -34.38 18.41 -19.86
CA GLU A 97 -35.82 18.73 -19.78
C GLU A 97 -36.69 17.53 -19.35
N GLN A 98 -36.27 16.29 -19.66
CA GLN A 98 -37.00 15.09 -19.22
C GLN A 98 -36.70 14.66 -17.77
N GLN A 99 -35.60 15.16 -17.18
CA GLN A 99 -35.19 14.82 -15.82
C GLN A 99 -36.09 15.47 -14.76
N GLU A 100 -36.52 16.71 -14.99
CA GLU A 100 -37.38 17.46 -14.06
C GLU A 100 -38.83 16.97 -14.07
N ALA A 101 -39.33 16.47 -15.21
CA ALA A 101 -40.71 15.98 -15.34
C ALA A 101 -40.96 14.63 -14.64
N ARG A 102 -39.98 13.72 -14.60
CA ARG A 102 -40.17 12.38 -13.98
C ARG A 102 -39.86 12.36 -12.48
N CYS A 103 -38.98 13.22 -11.99
CA CYS A 103 -38.70 13.32 -10.55
C CYS A 103 -39.80 14.07 -9.78
N ASN A 104 -40.41 15.12 -10.36
CA ASN A 104 -41.54 15.82 -9.72
C ASN A 104 -42.85 15.01 -9.71
N ALA A 105 -43.04 14.06 -10.63
CA ALA A 105 -44.27 13.26 -10.68
C ALA A 105 -44.41 12.22 -9.55
N LEU A 106 -43.32 11.89 -8.85
CA LEU A 106 -43.31 10.98 -7.70
C LEU A 106 -43.52 11.70 -6.35
N GLU A 107 -43.44 13.04 -6.31
CA GLU A 107 -43.77 13.81 -5.10
C GLU A 107 -45.27 14.11 -4.95
N TRP A 108 -46.11 13.75 -5.94
CA TRP A 108 -47.53 14.11 -6.01
C TRP A 108 -48.51 12.93 -5.99
N SER A 109 -48.09 11.74 -5.55
CA SER A 109 -48.97 10.58 -5.37
C SER A 109 -48.91 9.94 -3.97
N GLY A 110 -48.32 10.63 -3.00
CA GLY A 110 -48.39 10.29 -1.58
C GLY A 110 -49.56 11.00 -0.90
N GLU A 111 -50.78 10.52 -1.14
CA GLU A 111 -51.93 10.68 -0.24
C GLU A 111 -52.19 9.36 0.51
#